data_AF-A0A9P9TKY5-F1
#
_entry.id   AF-A0A9P9TKY5-F1
#
_cell.length_a   1.000
_cell.length_b   1.000
_cell.length_c   1.000
_cell.angle_alpha   90.00
_cell.angle_beta   90.00
_cell.angle_gamma   90.00
#
_symmetry.space_group_name_H-M   'P 1'
#
loop_
_entity.id
_entity.type
_entity.pdbx_description
1 polymer ?
#
loop_
_entity_poly.entity_id
_entity_poly.type
_entity_poly.pdbx_seq_one_letter_code
_entity_poly.pdbx_strand_id
1 'polypeptide(L)'
;MRNLYGCRLVLLVAPSLLLLFPIGVLTLALERISNALLREQTSRNWRSGDSEVSIPNPTSSADTSINIQVKNAPTYAILGICCLSYLVSAIGVFGMWELRKVEGTSRHQRGWSWAVLVSHVIMIGASVGVLAWASSVQSDENSWLRREDIGQGSLVLTRETWACQIDKFYTDSGWAGAACGTAKGTRFLLIAMAVSSVLALVTLWVIVRQRGGLKWLSGGKGRYGGFDNVYELQPNTSGAPYVFQPAPQWTTQPYHQWTPQSYQQWHMGANHSQWAQQPPQHAPQQPTNAAPGTDTKIIQPVFR
;
A
#
# COMPACT_ATOMS: atom_id res chain seq x y z
N MET A 1 4.35 -32.28 -7.00
CA MET A 1 4.37 -31.56 -5.71
C MET A 1 3.95 -30.11 -5.96
N ARG A 2 2.83 -29.64 -5.39
CA ARG A 2 2.37 -28.25 -5.58
C ARG A 2 3.25 -27.32 -4.73
N ASN A 3 3.79 -26.27 -5.35
CA ASN A 3 4.61 -25.28 -4.66
C ASN A 3 3.70 -24.37 -3.80
N LEU A 4 3.31 -24.85 -2.62
CA LEU A 4 2.40 -24.17 -1.67
C LEU A 4 2.89 -22.77 -1.28
N TYR A 5 4.20 -22.53 -1.35
CA TYR A 5 4.83 -21.24 -1.08
C TYR A 5 4.48 -20.17 -2.12
N GLY A 6 4.30 -20.56 -3.40
CA GLY A 6 3.94 -19.64 -4.48
C GLY A 6 2.50 -19.11 -4.34
N CYS A 7 1.53 -20.00 -4.14
CA CYS A 7 0.12 -19.61 -3.95
C CYS A 7 -0.07 -18.69 -2.74
N ARG A 8 0.66 -18.97 -1.66
CA ARG A 8 0.60 -18.14 -0.45
C ARG A 8 1.14 -16.73 -0.70
N LEU A 9 2.20 -16.59 -1.48
CA LEU A 9 2.74 -15.28 -1.85
C LEU A 9 1.73 -14.47 -2.67
N VAL A 10 1.11 -15.11 -3.68
CA VAL A 10 0.10 -14.47 -4.52
C VAL A 10 -1.07 -13.97 -3.66
N LEU A 11 -1.56 -14.78 -2.71
CA LEU A 11 -2.64 -14.38 -1.81
C LEU A 11 -2.27 -13.20 -0.89
N LEU A 12 -0.99 -13.08 -0.49
CA LEU A 12 -0.51 -11.97 0.35
C LEU A 12 -0.36 -10.66 -0.44
N VAL A 13 0.05 -10.74 -1.70
CA VAL A 13 0.28 -9.56 -2.57
C VAL A 13 -0.99 -9.14 -3.32
N ALA A 14 -1.94 -10.05 -3.49
CA ALA A 14 -3.16 -9.83 -4.27
C ALA A 14 -3.94 -8.56 -3.90
N PRO A 15 -4.18 -8.21 -2.62
CA PRO A 15 -4.92 -6.99 -2.30
C PRO A 15 -4.26 -5.71 -2.82
N SER A 16 -2.93 -5.60 -2.72
CA SER A 16 -2.23 -4.38 -3.16
C SER A 16 -2.03 -4.34 -4.68
N LEU A 17 -1.73 -5.48 -5.31
CA LEU A 17 -1.40 -5.54 -6.74
C LEU A 17 -2.61 -5.79 -7.65
N LEU A 18 -3.49 -6.71 -7.28
CA LEU A 18 -4.61 -7.16 -8.14
C LEU A 18 -5.92 -6.42 -7.86
N LEU A 19 -6.02 -5.70 -6.74
CA LEU A 19 -7.20 -4.90 -6.40
C LEU A 19 -6.86 -3.41 -6.35
N LEU A 20 -5.98 -2.98 -5.44
CA LEU A 20 -5.73 -1.55 -5.23
C LEU A 20 -5.20 -0.84 -6.49
N PHE A 21 -4.18 -1.40 -7.14
CA PHE A 21 -3.61 -0.83 -8.36
C PHE A 21 -4.63 -0.70 -9.52
N PRO A 22 -5.32 -1.77 -9.97
CA PRO A 22 -6.25 -1.65 -11.07
C PRO A 22 -7.47 -0.79 -10.74
N ILE A 23 -7.94 -0.77 -9.47
CA ILE A 23 -9.01 0.16 -9.06
C ILE A 23 -8.53 1.62 -9.18
N GLY A 24 -7.28 1.92 -8.79
CA GLY A 24 -6.69 3.25 -8.98
C GLY A 24 -6.60 3.66 -10.45
N VAL A 25 -6.16 2.76 -11.33
CA VAL A 25 -6.12 2.97 -12.79
C VAL A 25 -7.50 3.20 -13.36
N LEU A 26 -8.48 2.35 -12.99
CA LEU A 26 -9.86 2.46 -13.44
C LEU A 26 -10.48 3.80 -13.01
N THR A 27 -10.26 4.20 -11.75
CA THR A 27 -10.76 5.48 -11.23
C THR A 27 -10.18 6.66 -12.00
N LEU A 28 -8.86 6.64 -12.26
CA LEU A 28 -8.21 7.66 -13.09
C LEU A 28 -8.77 7.68 -14.52
N ALA A 29 -8.97 6.52 -15.14
CA ALA A 29 -9.50 6.43 -16.50
C ALA A 29 -10.93 6.98 -16.59
N LEU A 30 -11.81 6.57 -15.67
CA LEU A 30 -13.19 7.06 -15.60
C LEU A 30 -13.25 8.57 -15.34
N GLU A 31 -12.35 9.09 -14.50
CA GLU A 31 -12.24 10.53 -14.25
C GLU A 31 -11.86 11.30 -15.52
N ARG A 32 -10.92 10.75 -16.32
CA ARG A 32 -10.53 11.33 -17.61
C ARG A 32 -11.64 11.26 -18.64
N ILE A 33 -12.35 10.12 -18.73
CA ILE A 33 -13.49 9.93 -19.64
C ILE A 33 -14.61 10.90 -19.29
N SER A 34 -15.01 10.98 -18.02
CA SER A 34 -16.07 11.90 -17.56
C SER A 34 -15.71 13.37 -17.87
N ASN A 35 -14.45 13.77 -17.66
CA ASN A 35 -13.99 15.11 -18.02
C ASN A 35 -13.95 15.35 -19.54
N ALA A 36 -13.57 14.34 -20.33
CA ALA A 36 -13.55 14.44 -21.79
C ALA A 36 -14.96 14.61 -22.35
N LEU A 37 -15.93 13.81 -21.86
CA LEU A 37 -17.34 13.90 -22.26
C LEU A 37 -17.92 15.29 -21.99
N LEU A 38 -17.68 15.86 -20.80
CA LEU A 38 -18.15 17.21 -20.52
C LEU A 38 -17.45 18.25 -21.42
N ARG A 39 -16.13 18.11 -21.62
CA ARG A 39 -15.35 19.05 -22.44
C ARG A 39 -15.76 19.08 -23.90
N GLU A 40 -16.16 17.93 -24.45
CA GLU A 40 -16.63 17.81 -25.83
C GLU A 40 -17.92 18.60 -26.06
N GLN A 41 -18.75 18.74 -25.02
CA GLN A 41 -20.03 19.45 -25.09
C GLN A 41 -19.92 20.92 -24.67
N THR A 42 -18.86 21.29 -23.95
CA THR A 42 -18.58 22.69 -23.60
C THR A 42 -17.85 23.40 -24.72
N SER A 43 -18.46 24.47 -25.23
CA SER A 43 -17.80 25.46 -26.07
C SER A 43 -17.35 26.66 -25.23
N ARG A 44 -16.40 27.45 -25.72
CA ARG A 44 -16.00 28.69 -25.06
C ARG A 44 -16.69 29.86 -25.75
N ASN A 45 -17.47 30.63 -25.01
CA ASN A 45 -18.04 31.86 -25.53
C ASN A 45 -16.93 32.87 -25.80
N TRP A 46 -16.81 33.35 -27.04
CA TRP A 46 -15.74 34.26 -27.45
C TRP A 46 -15.88 35.67 -26.84
N ARG A 47 -17.08 36.08 -26.41
CA ARG A 47 -17.33 37.39 -25.81
C ARG A 47 -17.02 37.43 -24.32
N SER A 48 -17.61 36.50 -23.57
CA SER A 48 -17.43 36.43 -22.10
C SER A 48 -16.20 35.63 -21.70
N GLY A 49 -15.73 34.72 -22.56
CA GLY A 49 -14.68 33.77 -22.23
C GLY A 49 -15.15 32.58 -21.41
N ASP A 50 -16.44 32.52 -21.06
CA ASP A 50 -17.06 31.48 -20.24
C ASP A 50 -17.22 30.16 -20.99
N SER A 51 -17.28 29.06 -20.24
CA SER A 51 -17.56 27.73 -20.80
C SER A 51 -19.07 27.52 -20.84
N GLU A 52 -19.63 27.31 -22.02
CA GLU A 52 -21.08 27.16 -22.23
C GLU A 52 -21.38 25.83 -22.90
N VAL A 53 -22.48 25.19 -22.48
CA VAL A 53 -23.06 24.04 -23.17
C VAL A 53 -24.35 24.47 -23.83
N SER A 54 -24.45 24.25 -25.14
CA SER A 54 -25.68 24.45 -25.91
C SER A 54 -26.43 23.13 -25.97
N ILE A 55 -27.63 23.09 -25.39
CA ILE A 55 -28.49 21.89 -25.40
C ILE A 55 -29.74 22.19 -26.23
N PRO A 56 -30.08 21.35 -27.21
CA PRO A 56 -31.32 21.51 -27.98
C PRO A 56 -32.53 21.53 -27.06
N ASN A 57 -33.35 22.57 -27.18
CA ASN A 57 -34.57 22.67 -26.39
C ASN A 57 -35.68 21.83 -27.05
N PRO A 58 -36.30 20.85 -26.36
CA PRO A 58 -37.37 20.06 -26.95
C PRO A 58 -38.65 20.86 -27.24
N THR A 59 -38.79 22.04 -26.63
CA THR A 59 -40.00 22.89 -26.73
C THR A 59 -39.82 24.15 -27.57
N SER A 60 -38.60 24.42 -28.04
CA SER A 60 -38.26 25.63 -28.79
C SER A 60 -37.27 25.30 -29.90
N SER A 61 -37.31 26.02 -31.01
CA SER A 61 -36.30 25.89 -32.08
C SER A 61 -34.94 26.49 -31.71
N ALA A 62 -34.83 27.17 -30.55
CA ALA A 62 -33.59 27.74 -30.06
C ALA A 62 -32.94 26.85 -29.00
N ASP A 63 -31.64 26.63 -29.15
CA ASP A 63 -30.83 25.93 -28.14
C ASP A 63 -30.77 26.72 -26.84
N THR A 64 -30.76 26.00 -25.72
CA THR A 64 -30.55 26.59 -24.41
C THR A 64 -29.06 26.62 -24.13
N SER A 65 -28.46 27.82 -24.07
CA SER A 65 -27.08 27.99 -23.61
C SER A 65 -27.03 28.04 -22.09
N ILE A 66 -26.15 27.22 -21.52
CA ILE A 66 -25.94 27.10 -20.08
C ILE A 66 -24.49 27.39 -19.77
N ASN A 67 -24.22 28.42 -18.97
CA ASN A 67 -22.88 28.71 -18.47
C ASN A 67 -22.48 27.67 -17.40
N ILE A 68 -21.40 26.95 -17.66
CA ILE A 68 -20.89 25.88 -16.80
C ILE A 68 -19.64 26.35 -16.08
N GLN A 69 -19.78 26.52 -14.76
CA GLN A 69 -18.63 26.70 -13.87
C GLN A 69 -18.44 25.45 -13.02
N VAL A 70 -17.29 24.80 -13.20
CA VAL A 70 -16.99 23.50 -12.56
C VAL A 70 -16.13 23.70 -11.31
N LYS A 71 -16.63 23.23 -10.16
CA LYS A 71 -15.84 23.11 -8.93
C LYS A 71 -14.86 21.94 -9.06
N ASN A 72 -13.60 22.25 -9.38
CA ASN A 72 -12.57 21.23 -9.62
C ASN A 72 -11.95 20.61 -8.36
N ALA A 73 -12.28 21.11 -7.16
CA ALA A 73 -11.65 20.64 -5.93
C ALA A 73 -11.87 19.13 -5.65
N PRO A 74 -13.08 18.57 -5.78
CA PRO A 74 -13.30 17.13 -5.64
C PRO A 74 -12.56 16.29 -6.68
N THR A 75 -12.53 16.75 -7.93
CA THR A 75 -11.76 16.14 -9.02
C THR A 75 -10.29 16.01 -8.65
N TYR A 76 -9.65 17.09 -8.19
CA TYR A 76 -8.24 17.06 -7.80
C TYR A 76 -7.97 16.17 -6.58
N ALA A 77 -8.89 16.13 -5.61
CA ALA A 77 -8.78 15.24 -4.46
C ALA A 77 -8.83 13.76 -4.88
N ILE A 78 -9.76 13.38 -5.75
CA ILE A 78 -9.85 12.01 -6.29
C ILE A 78 -8.59 11.65 -7.08
N LEU A 79 -8.09 12.55 -7.94
CA LEU A 79 -6.83 12.34 -8.66
C LEU A 79 -5.63 12.18 -7.71
N GLY A 80 -5.59 12.95 -6.62
CA GLY A 80 -4.58 12.81 -5.58
C GLY A 80 -4.61 11.43 -4.92
N ILE A 81 -5.81 10.89 -4.66
CA ILE A 81 -5.98 9.52 -4.13
C ILE A 81 -5.52 8.48 -5.14
N CYS A 82 -5.78 8.65 -6.44
CA CYS A 82 -5.26 7.74 -7.46
C CYS A 82 -3.72 7.70 -7.44
N CYS A 83 -3.06 8.86 -7.36
CA CYS A 83 -1.60 8.94 -7.23
C CYS A 83 -1.11 8.26 -5.93
N LEU A 84 -1.78 8.54 -4.80
CA LEU A 84 -1.46 7.90 -3.52
C LEU A 84 -1.62 6.38 -3.60
N SER A 85 -2.65 5.87 -4.28
CA SER A 85 -2.90 4.44 -4.43
C SER A 85 -1.75 3.72 -5.14
N TYR A 86 -1.10 4.37 -6.12
CA TYR A 86 0.07 3.80 -6.79
C TYR A 86 1.28 3.70 -5.86
N LEU A 87 1.53 4.74 -5.06
CA LEU A 87 2.60 4.73 -4.07
C LEU A 87 2.37 3.66 -2.99
N VAL A 88 1.14 3.59 -2.46
CA VAL A 88 0.74 2.61 -1.43
C VAL A 88 0.79 1.18 -1.99
N SER A 89 0.35 0.97 -3.23
CA SER A 89 0.45 -0.32 -3.91
C SER A 89 1.91 -0.76 -4.07
N ALA A 90 2.80 0.13 -4.53
CA ALA A 90 4.21 -0.16 -4.64
C ALA A 90 4.84 -0.52 -3.29
N ILE A 91 4.58 0.28 -2.23
CA ILE A 91 5.03 -0.03 -0.86
C ILE A 91 4.47 -1.37 -0.39
N GLY A 92 3.20 -1.68 -0.70
CA GLY A 92 2.57 -2.95 -0.38
C GLY A 92 3.27 -4.14 -1.07
N VAL A 93 3.54 -4.04 -2.37
CA VAL A 93 4.23 -5.10 -3.13
C VAL A 93 5.65 -5.31 -2.63
N PHE A 94 6.45 -4.24 -2.51
CA PHE A 94 7.83 -4.34 -2.04
C PHE A 94 7.91 -4.76 -0.58
N GLY A 95 7.05 -4.21 0.27
CA GLY A 95 6.98 -4.55 1.69
C GLY A 95 6.60 -6.01 1.90
N MET A 96 5.57 -6.52 1.21
CA MET A 96 5.20 -7.94 1.29
C MET A 96 6.27 -8.84 0.68
N TRP A 97 6.93 -8.40 -0.39
CA TRP A 97 8.04 -9.13 -1.00
C TRP A 97 9.23 -9.25 -0.06
N GLU A 98 9.63 -8.18 0.64
CA GLU A 98 10.73 -8.24 1.60
C GLU A 98 10.34 -8.99 2.88
N LEU A 99 9.10 -8.83 3.35
CA LEU A 99 8.60 -9.57 4.51
C LEU A 99 8.53 -11.08 4.26
N ARG A 100 8.52 -11.55 3.01
CA ARG A 100 8.59 -13.00 2.73
C ARG A 100 9.99 -13.57 2.99
N LYS A 101 11.04 -12.76 2.87
CA LYS A 101 12.41 -13.21 3.08
C LYS A 101 12.61 -13.39 4.58
N VAL A 102 13.03 -14.58 4.97
CA VAL A 102 13.40 -14.87 6.36
C VAL A 102 14.77 -14.26 6.68
N GLU A 103 15.56 -14.00 5.65
CA GLU A 103 16.88 -13.38 5.71
C GLU A 103 16.74 -11.87 5.96
N GLY A 104 17.20 -11.40 7.12
CA GLY A 104 17.27 -9.97 7.42
C GLY A 104 17.21 -9.64 8.90
N THR A 105 17.69 -8.45 9.27
CA THR A 105 17.62 -7.99 10.66
C THR A 105 16.17 -7.73 11.08
N SER A 106 15.84 -8.06 12.33
CA SER A 106 14.48 -7.84 12.88
C SER A 106 14.03 -6.38 12.75
N ARG A 107 14.97 -5.42 12.86
CA ARG A 107 14.73 -3.99 12.68
C ARG A 107 14.25 -3.66 11.26
N HIS A 108 14.86 -4.26 10.24
CA HIS A 108 14.49 -4.02 8.84
C HIS A 108 13.08 -4.55 8.53
N GLN A 109 12.77 -5.78 8.96
CA GLN A 109 11.43 -6.37 8.80
C GLN A 109 10.34 -5.56 9.53
N ARG A 110 10.64 -5.02 10.72
CA ARG A 110 9.73 -4.13 11.43
C ARG A 110 9.52 -2.82 10.68
N GLY A 111 10.59 -2.24 10.14
CA GLY A 111 10.52 -1.03 9.32
C GLY A 111 9.55 -1.19 8.14
N TRP A 112 9.70 -2.28 7.38
CA TRP A 112 8.76 -2.60 6.29
C TRP A 112 7.33 -2.87 6.77
N SER A 113 7.17 -3.58 7.88
CA SER A 113 5.84 -3.83 8.46
C SER A 113 5.14 -2.51 8.83
N TRP A 114 5.86 -1.58 9.44
CA TRP A 114 5.36 -0.24 9.77
C TRP A 114 5.07 0.59 8.51
N ALA A 115 5.94 0.56 7.51
CA ALA A 115 5.72 1.28 6.25
C ALA A 115 4.44 0.80 5.55
N VAL A 116 4.22 -0.52 5.44
CA VAL A 116 3.00 -1.10 4.86
C VAL A 116 1.77 -0.76 5.72
N LEU A 117 1.87 -0.88 7.05
CA LEU A 117 0.76 -0.57 7.95
C LEU A 117 0.33 0.90 7.85
N VAL A 118 1.26 1.82 7.99
CA VAL A 118 0.98 3.27 7.98
C VAL A 118 0.45 3.71 6.62
N SER A 119 1.07 3.26 5.52
CA SER A 119 0.63 3.62 4.16
C SER A 119 -0.81 3.17 3.88
N HIS A 120 -1.20 1.97 4.28
CA HIS A 120 -2.57 1.48 4.06
C HIS A 120 -3.58 2.13 5.01
N VAL A 121 -3.20 2.46 6.26
CA VAL A 121 -4.05 3.25 7.16
C VAL A 121 -4.31 4.64 6.59
N ILE A 122 -3.28 5.31 6.06
CA ILE A 122 -3.43 6.60 5.37
C ILE A 122 -4.34 6.45 4.15
N MET A 123 -4.18 5.39 3.35
CA MET A 123 -5.03 5.15 2.18
C MET A 123 -6.51 4.97 2.56
N ILE A 124 -6.81 4.23 3.62
CA ILE A 124 -8.18 4.05 4.13
C ILE A 124 -8.75 5.40 4.56
N GLY A 125 -8.01 6.14 5.40
CA GLY A 125 -8.44 7.44 5.90
C GLY A 125 -8.66 8.47 4.78
N ALA A 126 -7.74 8.55 3.82
CA ALA A 126 -7.86 9.44 2.67
C ALA A 126 -9.06 9.07 1.79
N SER A 127 -9.27 7.78 1.50
CA SER A 127 -10.38 7.32 0.65
C SER A 127 -11.74 7.62 1.27
N VAL A 128 -11.92 7.28 2.55
CA VAL A 128 -13.17 7.54 3.29
C VAL A 128 -13.36 9.04 3.51
N GLY A 129 -12.29 9.76 3.85
CA GLY A 129 -12.33 11.20 4.09
C GLY A 129 -12.73 11.99 2.84
N VAL A 130 -12.12 11.72 1.68
CA VAL A 130 -12.49 12.39 0.43
C VAL A 130 -13.87 11.95 -0.05
N LEU A 131 -14.27 10.69 0.14
CA LEU A 131 -15.63 10.25 -0.16
C LEU A 131 -16.66 11.04 0.64
N ALA A 132 -16.48 11.14 1.97
CA ALA A 132 -17.38 11.85 2.86
C ALA A 132 -17.40 13.36 2.55
N TRP A 133 -16.22 13.96 2.36
CA TRP A 133 -16.10 15.38 2.02
C TRP A 133 -16.71 15.70 0.64
N ALA A 134 -16.40 14.93 -0.40
CA ALA A 134 -16.97 15.14 -1.74
C ALA A 134 -18.50 14.96 -1.73
N SER A 135 -19.01 13.99 -0.98
CA SER A 135 -20.46 13.79 -0.81
C SER A 135 -21.12 14.94 -0.07
N SER A 136 -20.45 15.49 0.95
CA SER A 136 -20.92 16.68 1.67
C SER A 136 -20.93 17.92 0.78
N VAL A 137 -19.87 18.14 -0.02
CA VAL A 137 -19.83 19.24 -1.00
C VAL A 137 -20.98 19.12 -2.00
N GLN A 138 -21.27 17.90 -2.47
CA GLN A 138 -22.38 17.67 -3.40
C GLN A 138 -23.75 17.91 -2.77
N SER A 139 -23.94 17.57 -1.48
CA SER A 139 -25.21 17.80 -0.79
C SER A 139 -25.52 19.27 -0.51
N ASP A 140 -24.48 20.12 -0.44
CA ASP A 140 -24.60 21.57 -0.19
C ASP A 140 -24.81 22.37 -1.49
N GLU A 141 -24.76 21.71 -2.65
CA GLU A 141 -24.92 22.39 -3.94
C GLU A 141 -26.38 22.77 -4.22
N ASN A 142 -26.63 24.07 -4.33
CA ASN A 142 -27.89 24.61 -4.82
C ASN A 142 -28.09 24.26 -6.29
N SER A 143 -28.74 23.14 -6.51
CA SER A 143 -28.97 22.58 -7.84
C SER A 143 -30.35 23.00 -8.37
N TRP A 144 -30.57 22.94 -9.69
CA TRP A 144 -31.85 23.32 -10.28
C TRP A 144 -33.00 22.49 -9.71
N LEU A 145 -34.05 23.17 -9.26
CA LEU A 145 -35.26 22.54 -8.75
C LEU A 145 -36.28 22.36 -9.87
N ARG A 146 -36.33 23.33 -10.80
CA ARG A 146 -37.25 23.34 -11.93
C ARG A 146 -36.55 23.69 -13.24
N ARG A 147 -37.23 23.46 -14.37
CA ARG A 147 -36.69 23.78 -15.70
C ARG A 147 -36.53 25.29 -15.91
N GLU A 148 -37.34 26.10 -15.24
CA GLU A 148 -37.29 27.55 -15.38
C GLU A 148 -36.02 28.15 -14.75
N ASP A 149 -35.38 27.43 -13.81
CA ASP A 149 -34.13 27.82 -13.17
C ASP A 149 -32.91 27.61 -14.10
N ILE A 150 -33.10 26.88 -15.21
CA ILE A 150 -32.01 26.55 -16.14
C ILE A 150 -31.54 27.81 -16.86
N GLY A 151 -30.24 28.08 -16.80
CA GLY A 151 -29.64 29.29 -17.36
C GLY A 151 -29.84 30.55 -16.52
N GLN A 152 -30.58 30.47 -15.40
CA GLN A 152 -30.69 31.58 -14.45
C GLN A 152 -29.52 31.57 -13.46
N GLY A 153 -28.67 32.58 -13.57
CA GLY A 153 -27.54 32.79 -12.67
C GLY A 153 -26.29 31.97 -13.00
N SER A 154 -25.20 32.27 -12.29
CA SER A 154 -23.92 31.56 -12.39
C SER A 154 -23.79 30.56 -11.25
N LEU A 155 -24.20 29.32 -11.48
CA LEU A 155 -24.03 28.24 -10.51
C LEU A 155 -22.63 27.65 -10.64
N VAL A 156 -21.98 27.40 -9.50
CA VAL A 156 -20.70 26.70 -9.43
C VAL A 156 -20.93 25.33 -8.82
N LEU A 157 -21.02 24.32 -9.68
CA LEU A 157 -21.36 22.95 -9.28
C LEU A 157 -20.20 22.00 -9.59
N THR A 158 -20.15 20.87 -8.91
CA THR A 158 -19.25 19.78 -9.28
C THR A 158 -19.60 19.20 -10.65
N ARG A 159 -18.61 18.57 -11.30
CA ARG A 159 -18.81 17.89 -12.59
C ARG A 159 -19.91 16.83 -12.52
N GLU A 160 -19.97 16.07 -11.42
CA GLU A 160 -21.01 15.07 -11.18
C GLU A 160 -22.40 15.74 -11.16
N THR A 161 -22.57 16.79 -10.35
CA THR A 161 -23.86 17.49 -10.25
C THR A 161 -24.29 18.10 -11.59
N TRP A 162 -23.37 18.72 -12.34
CA TRP A 162 -23.66 19.23 -13.68
C TRP A 162 -24.18 18.13 -14.62
N ALA A 163 -23.43 17.03 -14.75
CA ALA A 163 -23.82 15.94 -15.63
C ALA A 163 -25.16 15.30 -15.21
N CYS A 164 -25.37 15.09 -13.91
CA CYS A 164 -26.60 14.48 -13.41
C CYS A 164 -27.81 15.43 -13.49
N GLN A 165 -27.62 16.74 -13.36
CA GLN A 165 -28.70 17.72 -13.54
C GLN A 165 -29.12 17.82 -15.01
N ILE A 166 -28.14 17.82 -15.93
CA ILE A 166 -28.43 17.79 -17.37
C ILE A 166 -29.16 16.50 -17.73
N ASP A 167 -28.70 15.34 -17.27
CA ASP A 167 -29.38 14.05 -17.51
C ASP A 167 -30.81 14.04 -16.97
N LYS A 168 -31.04 14.61 -15.78
CA LYS A 168 -32.37 14.71 -15.16
C LYS A 168 -33.34 15.57 -15.97
N PHE A 169 -32.91 16.72 -16.48
CA PHE A 169 -33.78 17.67 -17.17
C PHE A 169 -33.83 17.47 -18.70
N TYR A 170 -32.76 16.95 -19.29
CA TYR A 170 -32.55 16.68 -20.71
C TYR A 170 -32.18 15.20 -20.92
N THR A 171 -33.13 14.31 -20.64
CA THR A 171 -32.95 12.85 -20.72
C THR A 171 -32.50 12.33 -22.08
N ASP A 172 -32.74 13.08 -23.14
CA ASP A 172 -32.35 12.71 -24.52
C ASP A 172 -30.87 12.97 -24.79
N SER A 173 -30.17 13.66 -23.89
CA SER A 173 -28.73 13.91 -23.97
C SER A 173 -27.95 12.70 -23.46
N GLY A 174 -27.85 11.64 -24.27
CA GLY A 174 -27.21 10.37 -23.87
C GLY A 174 -25.78 10.48 -23.31
N TRP A 175 -25.05 11.54 -23.63
CA TRP A 175 -23.73 11.83 -23.06
C TRP A 175 -23.80 12.21 -21.56
N ALA A 176 -24.87 12.89 -21.13
CA ALA A 176 -25.02 13.41 -19.77
C ALA A 176 -25.24 12.27 -18.78
N GLY A 177 -26.07 11.28 -19.14
CA GLY A 177 -26.26 10.06 -18.36
C GLY A 177 -24.96 9.25 -18.21
N ALA A 178 -24.20 9.10 -19.30
CA ALA A 178 -22.88 8.45 -19.25
C ALA A 178 -21.88 9.23 -18.37
N ALA A 179 -21.84 10.57 -18.49
CA ALA A 179 -20.98 11.43 -17.68
C ALA A 179 -21.37 11.41 -16.19
N CYS A 180 -22.66 11.41 -15.87
CA CYS A 180 -23.21 11.30 -14.52
C CYS A 180 -22.88 9.94 -13.91
N GLY A 181 -23.15 8.85 -14.63
CA GLY A 181 -22.86 7.48 -14.18
C GLY A 181 -21.38 7.25 -13.94
N THR A 182 -20.51 7.73 -14.84
CA THR A 182 -19.05 7.62 -14.68
C THR A 182 -18.53 8.44 -13.50
N ALA A 183 -18.99 9.69 -13.32
CA ALA A 183 -18.60 10.53 -12.18
C ALA A 183 -19.07 9.96 -10.84
N LYS A 184 -20.32 9.46 -10.77
CA LYS A 184 -20.82 8.79 -9.57
C LYS A 184 -20.05 7.50 -9.29
N GLY A 185 -19.69 6.77 -10.36
CA GLY A 185 -18.86 5.58 -10.29
C GLY A 185 -17.47 5.83 -9.69
N THR A 186 -16.77 6.89 -10.11
CA THR A 186 -15.44 7.21 -9.57
C THR A 186 -15.48 7.45 -8.07
N ARG A 187 -16.52 8.12 -7.57
CA ARG A 187 -16.73 8.31 -6.14
C ARG A 187 -16.92 6.98 -5.40
N PHE A 188 -17.75 6.07 -5.91
CA PHE A 188 -17.95 4.77 -5.25
C PHE A 188 -16.72 3.85 -5.31
N LEU A 189 -15.84 4.02 -6.30
CA LEU A 189 -14.57 3.27 -6.35
C LEU A 189 -13.62 3.64 -5.18
N LEU A 190 -13.80 4.79 -4.51
CA LEU A 190 -13.10 5.10 -3.26
C LEU A 190 -13.40 4.08 -2.15
N ILE A 191 -14.63 3.56 -2.10
CA ILE A 191 -15.01 2.49 -1.16
C ILE A 191 -14.22 1.22 -1.50
N ALA A 192 -14.14 0.85 -2.78
CA ALA A 192 -13.40 -0.32 -3.23
C ALA A 192 -11.90 -0.21 -2.90
N MET A 193 -11.29 0.98 -3.04
CA MET A 193 -9.91 1.25 -2.62
C MET A 193 -9.70 1.10 -1.11
N ALA A 194 -10.64 1.60 -0.30
CA ALA A 194 -10.60 1.46 1.14
C ALA A 194 -10.69 -0.02 1.57
N VAL A 195 -11.65 -0.77 1.00
CA VAL A 195 -11.82 -2.21 1.24
C VAL A 195 -10.56 -2.98 0.84
N SER A 196 -10.00 -2.69 -0.34
CA SER A 196 -8.75 -3.30 -0.80
C SER A 196 -7.59 -3.07 0.17
N SER A 197 -7.54 -1.88 0.77
CA SER A 197 -6.50 -1.51 1.73
C SER A 197 -6.71 -2.18 3.10
N VAL A 198 -7.95 -2.36 3.53
CA VAL A 198 -8.29 -3.19 4.71
C VAL A 198 -7.85 -4.64 4.50
N LEU A 199 -8.11 -5.21 3.32
CA LEU A 199 -7.66 -6.57 3.00
C LEU A 199 -6.14 -6.69 3.04
N ALA A 200 -5.39 -5.69 2.57
CA ALA A 200 -3.94 -5.65 2.71
C ALA A 200 -3.50 -5.61 4.19
N LEU A 201 -4.15 -4.83 5.05
CA LEU A 201 -3.89 -4.85 6.50
C LEU A 201 -4.19 -6.21 7.14
N VAL A 202 -5.24 -6.91 6.70
CA VAL A 202 -5.53 -8.28 7.16
C VAL A 202 -4.42 -9.25 6.76
N THR A 203 -3.93 -9.17 5.52
CA THR A 203 -2.80 -10.00 5.08
C THR A 203 -1.52 -9.70 5.87
N LEU A 204 -1.23 -8.43 6.15
CA LEU A 204 -0.11 -8.01 6.99
C LEU A 204 -0.27 -8.53 8.43
N TRP A 205 -1.49 -8.46 8.98
CA TRP A 205 -1.81 -8.94 10.32
C TRP A 205 -1.50 -10.44 10.47
N VAL A 206 -1.82 -11.25 9.46
CA VAL A 206 -1.48 -12.69 9.46
C VAL A 206 0.04 -12.90 9.55
N ILE A 207 0.84 -12.13 8.81
CA ILE A 207 2.31 -12.19 8.86
C ILE A 207 2.82 -11.76 10.25
N VAL A 208 2.33 -10.64 10.77
CA VAL A 208 2.72 -10.10 12.09
C VAL A 208 2.39 -11.11 13.19
N ARG A 209 1.21 -11.73 13.15
CA ARG A 209 0.80 -12.75 14.13
C ARG A 209 1.74 -13.96 14.13
N GLN A 210 2.20 -14.41 12.97
CA GLN A 210 3.15 -15.52 12.87
C GLN A 210 4.53 -15.17 13.46
N ARG A 211 4.92 -13.89 13.47
CA ARG A 211 6.20 -13.41 14.00
C ARG A 211 6.20 -13.10 15.50
N GLY A 212 5.05 -13.14 16.16
CA GLY A 212 4.90 -12.83 17.58
C GLY A 212 3.90 -11.71 17.89
N GLY A 213 3.12 -11.28 16.89
CA GLY A 213 2.03 -10.31 17.06
C GLY A 213 2.50 -8.88 17.26
N LEU A 214 1.65 -8.06 17.88
CA LEU A 214 1.91 -6.63 18.11
C LEU A 214 3.16 -6.38 18.97
N LYS A 215 3.44 -7.26 19.94
CA LYS A 215 4.65 -7.17 20.78
C LYS A 215 5.93 -7.24 19.94
N TRP A 216 5.94 -8.04 18.87
CA TRP A 216 7.08 -8.09 17.96
C TRP A 216 7.21 -6.79 17.14
N LEU A 217 6.08 -6.22 16.70
CA LEU A 217 6.04 -4.98 15.92
C LEU A 217 6.57 -3.78 16.74
N SER A 218 6.28 -3.76 18.05
CA SER A 218 6.66 -2.70 18.99
C SER A 218 8.06 -2.86 19.59
N GLY A 219 8.90 -3.74 19.04
CA GLY A 219 10.29 -3.91 19.48
C GLY A 219 10.56 -5.14 20.36
N GLY A 220 9.52 -5.82 20.85
CA GLY A 220 9.66 -7.00 21.70
C GLY A 220 10.24 -8.22 20.98
N LYS A 221 10.81 -9.16 21.74
CA LYS A 221 11.34 -10.42 21.20
C LYS A 221 10.23 -11.16 20.44
N GLY A 222 10.50 -11.49 19.17
CA GLY A 222 9.57 -12.27 18.35
C GLY A 222 9.49 -13.71 18.82
N ARG A 223 8.62 -14.51 18.20
CA ARG A 223 8.49 -15.94 18.49
C ARG A 223 9.81 -16.71 18.30
N TYR A 224 10.71 -16.18 17.48
CA TYR A 224 12.05 -16.69 17.22
C TYR A 224 13.17 -15.81 17.82
N GLY A 225 12.84 -14.80 18.62
CA GLY A 225 13.84 -13.85 19.14
C GLY A 225 14.77 -14.39 20.24
N GLY A 226 14.78 -15.71 20.45
CA GLY A 226 15.81 -16.42 21.21
C GLY A 226 16.93 -16.98 20.32
N PHE A 227 16.78 -16.87 18.99
CA PHE A 227 17.76 -17.29 17.99
C PHE A 227 18.10 -16.05 17.15
N ASP A 228 19.39 -15.76 16.98
CA ASP A 228 19.82 -14.63 16.16
C ASP A 228 19.63 -14.93 14.66
N ASN A 229 19.52 -16.21 14.30
CA ASN A 229 19.17 -16.63 12.95
C ASN A 229 18.37 -17.95 12.92
N VAL A 230 17.48 -18.10 11.92
CA VAL A 230 16.76 -19.38 11.70
C VAL A 230 17.71 -20.53 11.37
N TYR A 231 18.92 -20.22 10.89
CA TYR A 231 19.99 -21.19 10.70
C TYR A 231 20.50 -21.81 12.01
N GLU A 232 20.28 -21.17 13.17
CA GLU A 232 20.61 -21.72 14.48
C GLU A 232 19.61 -22.78 14.95
N LEU A 233 18.43 -22.84 14.31
CA LEU A 233 17.42 -23.88 14.55
C LEU A 233 17.61 -25.12 13.68
N GLN A 234 18.51 -25.08 12.70
CA GLN A 234 18.75 -26.22 11.83
C GLN A 234 19.64 -27.22 12.60
N PRO A 235 19.15 -28.43 12.93
CA PRO A 235 19.95 -29.40 13.66
C PRO A 235 21.18 -29.71 12.82
N ASN A 236 22.34 -29.35 13.37
CA ASN A 236 23.65 -29.49 12.74
C ASN A 236 23.89 -30.97 12.38
N THR A 237 23.54 -31.35 11.15
CA THR A 237 23.73 -32.68 10.56
C THR A 237 24.11 -32.41 9.10
N SER A 238 25.27 -32.80 8.57
CA SER A 238 26.15 -33.93 8.86
C SER A 238 27.62 -33.55 8.58
N GLY A 239 28.49 -33.58 9.60
CA GLY A 239 29.96 -33.55 9.39
C GLY A 239 30.79 -32.73 10.39
N ALA A 240 30.18 -31.85 11.18
CA ALA A 240 30.91 -31.16 12.24
C ALA A 240 31.12 -32.13 13.42
N PRO A 241 32.37 -32.36 13.90
CA PRO A 241 32.60 -33.19 15.07
C PRO A 241 31.85 -32.58 16.25
N TYR A 242 30.99 -33.38 16.85
CA TYR A 242 30.30 -33.09 18.10
C TYR A 242 31.32 -32.59 19.12
N VAL A 243 31.35 -31.28 19.38
CA VAL A 243 31.85 -30.80 20.68
C VAL A 243 30.71 -31.09 21.62
N PHE A 244 30.77 -32.27 22.23
CA PHE A 244 29.90 -32.68 23.31
C PHE A 244 30.08 -31.66 24.42
N GLN A 245 29.20 -30.65 24.50
CA GLN A 245 29.00 -29.93 25.74
C GLN A 245 28.39 -30.97 26.68
N PRO A 246 29.13 -31.45 27.71
CA PRO A 246 28.58 -32.41 28.63
C PRO A 246 27.29 -31.82 29.19
N ALA A 247 26.22 -32.61 29.13
CA ALA A 247 24.96 -32.26 29.76
C ALA A 247 25.27 -31.76 31.18
N PRO A 248 24.66 -30.65 31.64
CA PRO A 248 24.80 -30.25 33.03
C PRO A 248 24.42 -31.47 33.85
N GLN A 249 25.41 -32.08 34.52
CA GLN A 249 25.16 -33.15 35.46
C GLN A 249 24.23 -32.53 36.49
N TRP A 250 22.97 -32.95 36.46
CA TRP A 250 22.07 -32.81 37.58
C TRP A 250 22.72 -33.62 38.70
N THR A 251 23.57 -32.95 39.47
CA THR A 251 24.01 -33.45 40.76
C THR A 251 22.73 -33.64 41.56
N THR A 252 22.37 -34.91 41.73
CA THR A 252 21.38 -35.35 42.71
C THR A 252 21.82 -34.75 44.04
N GLN A 253 21.15 -33.68 44.46
CA GLN A 253 21.30 -33.17 45.81
C GLN A 253 20.83 -34.26 46.78
N PRO A 254 21.71 -34.81 47.64
CA PRO A 254 21.23 -35.56 48.77
C PRO A 254 20.47 -34.60 49.70
N TYR A 255 19.34 -35.09 50.23
CA TYR A 255 18.57 -34.44 51.28
C TYR A 255 19.50 -34.04 52.43
N HIS A 256 19.78 -32.75 52.58
CA HIS A 256 20.49 -32.24 53.75
C HIS A 256 19.51 -32.14 54.92
N GLN A 257 19.67 -33.10 55.82
CA GLN A 257 19.26 -33.03 57.21
C GLN A 257 19.88 -31.78 57.86
N TRP A 258 19.04 -31.02 58.54
CA TRP A 258 19.42 -29.83 59.28
C TRP A 258 20.33 -30.18 60.46
N THR A 259 21.52 -29.57 60.51
CA THR A 259 22.32 -29.43 61.73
C THR A 259 22.92 -28.02 61.81
N PRO A 260 22.98 -27.41 63.00
CA PRO A 260 23.32 -26.00 63.17
C PRO A 260 24.84 -25.75 63.17
N GLN A 261 25.20 -24.58 62.63
CA GLN A 261 26.42 -23.78 62.83
C GLN A 261 27.81 -24.46 62.94
N SER A 262 28.70 -24.05 62.03
CA SER A 262 30.04 -23.56 62.42
C SER A 262 30.61 -22.60 61.37
N TYR A 263 31.38 -21.63 61.86
CA TYR A 263 32.05 -20.53 61.15
C TYR A 263 33.15 -20.98 60.16
N GLN A 264 33.49 -20.04 59.23
CA GLN A 264 34.70 -19.95 58.39
C GLN A 264 34.83 -21.02 57.28
N GLN A 265 35.31 -20.73 56.07
CA GLN A 265 36.50 -19.98 55.71
C GLN A 265 36.46 -19.66 54.20
N TRP A 266 36.77 -18.41 53.84
CA TRP A 266 36.96 -18.01 52.43
C TRP A 266 38.24 -18.63 51.88
N HIS A 267 38.12 -19.43 50.82
CA HIS A 267 39.25 -19.80 49.97
C HIS A 267 38.98 -19.35 48.53
N MET A 268 39.74 -18.35 48.08
CA MET A 268 39.93 -18.06 46.67
C MET A 268 40.77 -19.18 46.07
N GLY A 269 40.12 -20.12 45.39
CA GLY A 269 40.76 -21.09 44.53
C GLY A 269 40.87 -20.53 43.12
N ALA A 270 42.02 -19.94 42.82
CA ALA A 270 42.45 -19.68 41.45
C ALA A 270 42.41 -21.01 40.68
N ASN A 271 41.73 -21.03 39.53
CA ASN A 271 41.96 -22.08 38.56
C ASN A 271 42.20 -21.48 37.18
N HIS A 272 43.45 -21.62 36.78
CA HIS A 272 43.94 -21.44 35.43
C HIS A 272 43.15 -22.35 34.48
N SER A 273 42.61 -21.79 33.40
CA SER A 273 42.34 -22.54 32.19
C SER A 273 43.07 -21.88 31.03
N GLN A 274 44.01 -22.66 30.52
CA GLN A 274 45.02 -22.37 29.52
C GLN A 274 44.43 -21.87 28.21
N TRP A 275 45.16 -20.91 27.64
CA TRP A 275 45.12 -20.53 26.24
C TRP A 275 45.37 -21.75 25.34
N ALA A 276 44.34 -22.19 24.62
CA ALA A 276 44.53 -23.09 23.49
C ALA A 276 44.94 -22.27 22.26
N GLN A 277 46.10 -22.60 21.70
CA GLN A 277 46.63 -22.01 20.48
C GLN A 277 45.71 -22.32 19.29
N GLN A 278 45.33 -21.27 18.56
CA GLN A 278 44.72 -21.40 17.24
C GLN A 278 45.80 -21.74 16.19
N PRO A 279 45.61 -22.76 15.35
CA PRO A 279 46.46 -22.98 14.19
C PRO A 279 46.18 -21.90 13.10
N PRO A 280 47.20 -21.47 12.35
CA PRO A 280 47.04 -20.46 11.30
C PRO A 280 46.25 -21.04 10.11
N GLN A 281 45.04 -20.51 9.89
CA GLN A 281 44.29 -20.77 8.66
C GLN A 281 44.94 -20.03 7.49
N HIS A 282 45.38 -20.80 6.50
CA HIS A 282 45.78 -20.31 5.19
C HIS A 282 44.58 -19.65 4.49
N ALA A 283 44.77 -18.41 4.04
CA ALA A 283 43.84 -17.73 3.16
C ALA A 283 43.85 -18.39 1.76
N PRO A 284 42.70 -18.73 1.18
CA PRO A 284 42.64 -19.12 -0.22
C PRO A 284 42.94 -17.90 -1.11
N GLN A 285 43.92 -18.03 -1.99
CA GLN A 285 44.16 -17.08 -3.07
C GLN A 285 42.96 -17.08 -4.02
N GLN A 286 42.39 -15.89 -4.22
CA GLN A 286 41.32 -15.65 -5.17
C GLN A 286 41.93 -15.44 -6.57
N PRO A 287 41.59 -16.24 -7.60
CA PRO A 287 42.01 -15.93 -8.96
C PRO A 287 41.18 -14.74 -9.49
N THR A 288 41.86 -13.62 -9.72
CA THR A 288 41.40 -12.49 -10.52
C THR A 288 41.21 -12.93 -11.97
N ASN A 289 39.98 -13.23 -12.36
CA ASN A 289 39.59 -13.28 -13.77
C ASN A 289 39.10 -11.89 -14.19
N ALA A 290 39.92 -11.19 -14.95
CA ALA A 290 39.55 -10.01 -15.70
C ALA A 290 38.56 -10.41 -16.80
N ALA A 291 37.35 -9.83 -16.78
CA ALA A 291 36.41 -9.93 -17.89
C ALA A 291 36.76 -8.88 -18.97
N PRO A 292 36.87 -9.25 -20.24
CA PRO A 292 37.08 -8.31 -21.33
C PRO A 292 35.80 -7.51 -21.61
N GLY A 293 35.97 -6.21 -21.80
CA GLY A 293 34.90 -5.25 -22.08
C GLY A 293 34.11 -5.59 -23.34
N THR A 294 32.80 -5.39 -23.24
CA THR A 294 31.91 -5.34 -24.40
C THR A 294 31.41 -3.91 -24.56
N ASP A 295 32.07 -3.19 -25.47
CA ASP A 295 31.58 -1.95 -26.05
C ASP A 295 30.20 -2.19 -26.68
N THR A 296 29.16 -1.67 -26.05
CA THR A 296 27.83 -1.57 -26.65
C THR A 296 27.60 -0.12 -27.08
N LYS A 297 27.80 0.13 -28.38
CA LYS A 297 27.36 1.34 -29.07
C LYS A 297 25.86 1.55 -28.86
N ILE A 298 25.51 2.65 -28.20
CA ILE A 298 24.14 3.16 -28.13
C ILE A 298 23.85 3.88 -29.45
N ILE A 299 22.95 3.32 -30.26
CA ILE A 299 22.36 4.00 -31.41
C ILE A 299 21.12 4.75 -30.90
N GLN A 300 21.16 6.09 -30.93
CA GLN A 300 19.99 6.94 -30.70
C GLN A 300 19.07 6.90 -31.93
N PRO A 301 17.75 6.74 -31.76
CA PRO A 301 16.80 7.10 -32.81
C PRO A 301 16.55 8.62 -32.80
N VAL A 302 16.93 9.26 -33.90
CA VAL A 302 16.48 10.60 -34.28
C VAL A 302 15.03 10.48 -34.75
N PHE A 303 14.08 11.04 -34.02
CA PHE A 303 12.74 11.31 -34.53
C PHE A 303 12.73 12.72 -35.13
N ARG A 304 12.38 12.79 -36.41
CA ARG A 304 11.94 14.00 -37.12
C ARG A 304 10.45 14.20 -36.89
#